data_AF-A0A662H395-F1
#
_entry.id   AF-A0A662H395-F1
#
_cell.length_a   1.000
_cell.length_b   1.000
_cell.length_c   1.000
_cell.angle_alpha   90.00
_cell.angle_beta   90.00
_cell.angle_gamma   90.00
#
_symmetry.space_group_name_H-M   'P 1'
#
loop_
_entity.id
_entity.type
_entity.pdbx_description
1 polymer ?
#
loop_
_entity_poly.entity_id
_entity_poly.type
_entity_poly.pdbx_seq_one_letter_code
_entity_poly.pdbx_strand_id
1 'polypeptide(L)'
;MGLVEGRNISSTRQEDFHVKREAFVRELERVLTEQGFGEVKVMNIDLFRREIRIRVYNGFESDFMKPSREPTCLFTRGYLEGLIEGLTGLKIRESLEIKCRAVGDPYCEMLFCI
;
A
#
# COMPACT_ATOMS: atom_id res chain seq x y z
N MET A 1 22.75 -2.45 39.72
CA MET A 1 21.29 -2.24 39.70
C MET A 1 20.72 -1.88 38.31
N GLY A 2 21.36 -2.27 37.18
CA GLY A 2 20.83 -2.04 35.82
C GLY A 2 20.52 -3.30 35.01
N LEU A 3 20.59 -4.48 35.63
CA LEU A 3 20.44 -5.78 34.95
C LEU A 3 19.06 -6.44 35.13
N VAL A 4 18.19 -5.83 35.96
CA VAL A 4 16.87 -6.37 36.34
C VAL A 4 15.73 -5.63 35.64
N GLU A 5 15.87 -4.33 35.34
CA GLU A 5 14.88 -3.62 34.50
C GLU A 5 15.02 -3.91 33.01
N GLY A 6 16.18 -4.41 32.57
CA GLY A 6 16.42 -4.82 31.18
C GLY A 6 15.82 -6.19 30.80
N ARG A 7 15.04 -6.84 31.67
CA ARG A 7 14.62 -8.24 31.47
C ARG A 7 13.12 -8.52 31.43
N ASN A 8 12.26 -7.50 31.44
CA ASN A 8 10.83 -7.68 31.20
C ASN A 8 10.33 -6.64 30.19
N ILE A 9 10.37 -6.99 28.91
CA ILE A 9 9.43 -6.71 27.80
C ILE A 9 10.13 -7.30 26.55
N SER A 10 10.23 -8.62 26.48
CA SER A 10 10.83 -9.32 25.32
C SER A 10 9.96 -10.42 24.73
N SER A 11 8.68 -10.50 25.08
CA SER A 11 7.77 -11.49 24.49
C SER A 11 6.41 -10.94 24.04
N THR A 12 6.11 -9.65 24.24
CA THR A 12 4.79 -9.07 23.87
C THR A 12 4.83 -8.15 22.64
N ARG A 13 6.03 -7.76 22.15
CA ARG A 13 6.15 -6.69 21.15
C ARG A 13 5.91 -7.10 19.69
N GLN A 14 6.12 -8.35 19.30
CA GLN A 14 5.97 -8.75 17.89
C GLN A 14 4.50 -8.97 17.52
N GLU A 15 3.72 -9.65 18.35
CA GLU A 15 2.30 -9.91 18.11
C GLU A 15 1.49 -8.61 18.15
N ASP A 16 1.70 -7.74 19.15
CA ASP A 16 1.02 -6.44 19.22
C ASP A 16 1.33 -5.52 18.02
N PHE A 17 2.59 -5.52 17.55
CA PHE A 17 2.99 -4.73 16.38
C PHE A 17 2.41 -5.32 15.09
N HIS A 18 2.37 -6.65 14.97
CA HIS A 18 1.78 -7.34 13.83
C HIS A 18 0.27 -7.07 13.74
N VAL A 19 -0.46 -7.18 14.86
CA VAL A 19 -1.89 -6.90 14.94
C VAL A 19 -2.20 -5.44 14.58
N LYS A 20 -1.40 -4.48 15.05
CA LYS A 20 -1.55 -3.07 14.68
C LYS A 20 -1.30 -2.83 13.19
N ARG A 21 -0.30 -3.48 12.59
CA ARG A 21 -0.01 -3.38 11.15
C ARG A 21 -1.13 -3.98 10.30
N GLU A 22 -1.64 -5.15 10.66
CA GLU A 22 -2.75 -5.75 9.93
C GLU A 22 -4.03 -4.93 10.05
N ALA A 23 -4.35 -4.42 11.24
CA ALA A 23 -5.50 -3.54 11.43
C ALA A 23 -5.39 -2.28 10.57
N PHE A 24 -4.20 -1.69 10.50
CA PHE A 24 -3.91 -0.55 9.63
C PHE A 24 -4.10 -0.89 8.15
N VAL A 25 -3.56 -2.03 7.69
CA VAL A 25 -3.73 -2.49 6.30
C VAL A 25 -5.21 -2.68 5.96
N ARG A 26 -5.97 -3.37 6.83
CA ARG A 26 -7.41 -3.59 6.63
C ARG A 26 -8.18 -2.27 6.55
N GLU A 27 -7.85 -1.32 7.42
CA GLU A 27 -8.51 -0.01 7.41
C GLU A 27 -8.17 0.79 6.15
N LEU A 28 -6.92 0.74 5.70
CA LEU A 28 -6.49 1.37 4.44
C LEU A 28 -7.25 0.80 3.23
N GLU A 29 -7.31 -0.54 3.12
CA GLU A 29 -8.10 -1.21 2.07
C GLU A 29 -9.56 -0.80 2.10
N ARG A 30 -10.15 -0.76 3.31
CA ARG A 30 -11.56 -0.39 3.52
C ARG A 30 -11.84 1.04 3.07
N VAL A 31 -11.09 2.01 3.59
CA VAL A 31 -11.28 3.44 3.32
C VAL A 31 -11.14 3.74 1.83
N LEU A 32 -10.11 3.19 1.17
CA LEU A 32 -9.90 3.42 -0.27
C LEU A 32 -11.01 2.79 -1.11
N THR A 33 -11.47 1.60 -0.73
CA THR A 33 -12.59 0.93 -1.42
C THR A 33 -13.89 1.71 -1.25
N GLU A 34 -14.19 2.18 -0.03
CA GLU A 34 -15.38 2.98 0.28
C GLU A 34 -15.37 4.35 -0.43
N GLN A 35 -14.20 4.92 -0.68
CA GLN A 35 -14.05 6.16 -1.45
C GLN A 35 -14.19 5.97 -2.96
N GLY A 36 -14.36 4.74 -3.45
CA GLY A 36 -14.64 4.46 -4.87
C GLY A 36 -13.40 4.31 -5.75
N PHE A 37 -12.21 4.09 -5.17
CA PHE A 37 -10.99 3.82 -5.96
C PHE A 37 -11.00 2.45 -6.65
N GLY A 38 -11.95 1.58 -6.31
CA GLY A 38 -11.99 0.18 -6.70
C GLY A 38 -11.76 -0.72 -5.49
N GLU A 39 -11.71 -2.03 -5.69
CA GLU A 39 -11.31 -2.95 -4.62
C GLU A 39 -9.80 -2.87 -4.43
N VAL A 40 -9.36 -2.37 -3.28
CA VAL A 40 -7.94 -2.18 -2.97
C VAL A 40 -7.41 -3.31 -2.10
N LYS A 41 -6.23 -3.82 -2.45
CA LYS A 41 -5.51 -4.85 -1.69
C LYS A 41 -4.05 -4.48 -1.47
N VAL A 42 -3.60 -4.44 -0.23
CA VAL A 42 -2.19 -4.26 0.11
C VAL A 42 -1.53 -5.63 0.13
N MET A 43 -0.70 -5.90 -0.88
CA MET A 43 -0.10 -7.23 -1.07
C MET A 43 1.09 -7.47 -0.13
N ASN A 44 1.94 -6.46 0.05
CA ASN A 44 3.09 -6.53 0.95
C ASN A 44 3.55 -5.10 1.32
N ILE A 45 4.05 -4.95 2.54
CA ILE A 45 4.84 -3.81 3.02
C ILE A 45 6.18 -4.39 3.49
N ASP A 46 7.18 -4.42 2.61
CA ASP A 46 8.49 -4.96 2.93
C ASP A 46 9.42 -3.83 3.38
N LEU A 47 9.62 -3.71 4.70
CA LEU A 47 10.49 -2.68 5.27
C LEU A 47 11.98 -2.96 5.02
N PHE A 48 12.36 -4.21 4.76
CA PHE A 48 13.75 -4.56 4.46
C PHE A 48 14.09 -4.15 3.02
N ARG A 49 13.21 -4.48 2.07
CA ARG A 49 13.33 -4.06 0.67
C ARG A 49 12.90 -2.62 0.44
N ARG A 50 12.23 -2.01 1.42
CA ARG A 50 11.67 -0.66 1.33
C ARG A 50 10.65 -0.53 0.19
N GLU A 51 9.82 -1.55 0.03
CA GLU A 51 8.83 -1.65 -1.05
C GLU A 51 7.42 -1.84 -0.47
N ILE A 52 6.45 -1.14 -1.04
CA ILE A 52 5.02 -1.34 -0.77
C ILE A 52 4.35 -1.70 -2.09
N ARG A 53 3.57 -2.80 -2.09
CA ARG A 53 2.84 -3.26 -3.27
C ARG A 53 1.34 -3.23 -3.01
N ILE A 54 0.62 -2.52 -3.87
CA ILE A 54 -0.84 -2.36 -3.79
C ILE A 54 -1.46 -2.81 -5.12
N ARG A 55 -2.56 -3.55 -5.04
CA ARG A 55 -3.42 -3.88 -6.18
C ARG A 55 -4.73 -3.13 -6.10
N VAL A 56 -5.22 -2.72 -7.26
CA VAL A 56 -6.53 -2.11 -7.43
C VAL A 56 -7.28 -2.89 -8.50
N TYR A 57 -8.42 -3.46 -8.12
CA TYR A 57 -9.35 -4.12 -9.03
C TYR A 57 -10.53 -3.19 -9.30
N ASN A 58 -11.03 -3.18 -10.54
CA ASN A 58 -12.19 -2.36 -10.92
C ASN A 58 -12.01 -0.86 -10.60
N GLY A 59 -10.79 -0.35 -10.79
CA GLY A 59 -10.47 1.06 -10.53
C GLY A 59 -11.00 1.98 -11.62
N PHE A 60 -11.61 3.09 -11.20
CA PHE A 60 -12.34 4.00 -12.09
C PHE A 60 -11.50 4.58 -13.24
N GLU A 61 -10.23 4.95 -12.98
CA GLU A 61 -9.34 5.46 -14.03
C GLU A 61 -9.09 4.40 -15.10
N SER A 62 -8.75 3.18 -14.69
CA SER A 62 -8.48 2.08 -15.62
C SER A 62 -9.72 1.67 -16.41
N ASP A 63 -10.92 1.81 -15.84
CA ASP A 63 -12.17 1.53 -16.53
C ASP A 63 -12.56 2.63 -17.52
N PHE A 64 -12.23 3.89 -17.22
CA PHE A 64 -12.50 5.01 -18.12
C PHE A 64 -11.51 5.08 -19.29
N MET A 65 -10.26 4.70 -19.05
CA MET A 65 -9.16 4.86 -20.01
C MET A 65 -8.91 3.63 -20.88
N LYS A 66 -9.62 2.52 -20.67
CA LYS A 66 -9.45 1.30 -21.49
C LYS A 66 -10.12 1.44 -22.88
N PRO A 67 -9.49 0.92 -23.95
CA PRO A 67 -8.13 0.37 -23.98
C PRO A 67 -7.07 1.48 -24.07
N SER A 68 -5.90 1.24 -23.49
CA SER A 68 -4.71 2.11 -23.53
C SER A 68 -3.47 1.32 -23.96
N ARG A 69 -2.44 2.03 -24.44
CA ARG A 69 -1.11 1.47 -24.73
C ARG A 69 -0.16 1.53 -23.54
N GLU A 70 -0.48 2.34 -22.54
CA GLU A 70 0.34 2.56 -21.36
C GLU A 70 -0.52 2.61 -20.08
N PRO A 71 0.06 2.34 -18.90
CA PRO A 71 -0.64 2.48 -17.62
C PRO A 71 -1.21 3.89 -17.41
N THR A 72 -2.45 3.98 -16.92
CA THR A 72 -3.20 5.25 -16.92
C THR A 72 -3.65 5.73 -15.54
N CYS A 73 -3.40 5.00 -14.46
CA CYS A 73 -3.94 5.33 -13.13
C CYS A 73 -3.06 6.36 -12.40
N LEU A 74 -2.88 7.53 -13.03
CA LEU A 74 -2.01 8.60 -12.54
C LEU A 74 -2.55 9.22 -11.25
N PHE A 75 -3.86 9.47 -11.17
CA PHE A 75 -4.48 10.06 -9.99
C PHE A 75 -4.41 9.09 -8.80
N THR A 76 -4.79 7.84 -9.00
CA THR A 76 -4.79 6.80 -7.96
C THR A 76 -3.36 6.58 -7.45
N ARG A 77 -2.37 6.52 -8.34
CA ARG A 77 -0.96 6.42 -7.93
C ARG A 77 -0.51 7.62 -7.10
N GLY A 78 -0.75 8.85 -7.57
CA GLY A 78 -0.36 10.05 -6.83
C GLY A 78 -1.10 10.22 -5.49
N TYR A 79 -2.38 9.83 -5.44
CA TYR A 79 -3.16 9.81 -4.20
C TYR A 79 -2.56 8.84 -3.18
N LEU A 80 -2.22 7.62 -3.62
CA LEU A 80 -1.60 6.60 -2.77
C LEU A 80 -0.20 7.02 -2.31
N GLU A 81 0.60 7.69 -3.14
CA GLU A 81 1.88 8.26 -2.72
C GLU A 81 1.69 9.20 -1.52
N GLY A 82 0.84 10.23 -1.68
CA GLY A 82 0.60 11.20 -0.62
C GLY A 82 0.05 10.58 0.65
N LEU A 83 -0.85 9.60 0.52
CA LEU A 83 -1.42 8.88 1.65
C LEU A 83 -0.37 8.05 2.39
N ILE A 84 0.47 7.30 1.66
CA ILE A 84 1.54 6.48 2.24
C ILE A 84 2.55 7.38 2.95
N GLU A 85 2.98 8.49 2.33
CA GLU A 85 3.91 9.43 2.98
C GLU A 85 3.29 10.04 4.24
N GLY A 86 2.03 10.46 4.18
CA GLY A 86 1.32 11.06 5.31
C GLY A 86 1.13 10.11 6.49
N LEU A 87 0.85 8.83 6.22
CA LEU A 87 0.63 7.82 7.27
C LEU A 87 1.94 7.27 7.86
N THR A 88 2.98 7.14 7.04
CA THR A 88 4.26 6.54 7.47
C THR A 88 5.30 7.55 7.91
N GLY A 89 5.20 8.80 7.46
CA GLY A 89 6.25 9.81 7.58
C GLY A 89 7.49 9.54 6.71
N LEU A 90 7.46 8.49 5.87
CA LEU A 90 8.54 8.12 4.97
C LEU A 90 8.28 8.70 3.57
N LYS A 91 9.34 9.16 2.91
CA LYS A 91 9.23 9.71 1.56
C LYS A 91 9.27 8.62 0.50
N ILE A 92 8.33 8.65 -0.44
CA ILE A 92 8.38 7.80 -1.62
C ILE A 92 9.48 8.34 -2.54
N ARG A 93 10.45 7.48 -2.86
CA ARG A 93 11.55 7.78 -3.79
C ARG A 93 11.14 7.53 -5.24
N GLU A 94 10.37 6.48 -5.46
CA GLU A 94 9.90 6.05 -6.77
C GLU A 94 8.55 5.37 -6.62
N SER A 95 7.66 5.60 -7.59
CA SER A 95 6.39 4.91 -7.71
C SER A 95 6.16 4.49 -9.16
N LEU A 96 5.66 3.27 -9.36
CA LEU A 96 5.41 2.71 -10.69
C LEU A 96 4.08 1.98 -10.71
N GLU A 97 3.31 2.17 -11.78
CA GLU A 97 2.18 1.30 -12.12
C GLU A 97 2.71 0.19 -13.05
N ILE A 98 3.01 -0.99 -12.49
CA ILE A 98 3.67 -2.10 -13.18
C ILE A 98 2.70 -3.04 -13.90
N LYS A 99 1.40 -2.93 -13.60
CA LYS A 99 0.29 -3.57 -14.32
C LYS A 99 -0.88 -2.61 -14.38
N CYS A 100 -1.65 -2.62 -15.46
CA CYS A 100 -2.83 -1.76 -15.59
C CYS A 100 -3.97 -2.45 -16.37
N ARG A 101 -5.19 -2.39 -15.84
CA ARG A 101 -6.36 -2.92 -16.56
C ARG A 101 -6.62 -2.21 -17.88
N ALA A 102 -6.22 -0.93 -18.00
CA ALA A 102 -6.36 -0.19 -19.25
C ALA A 102 -5.51 -0.79 -20.39
N VAL A 103 -4.37 -1.42 -20.09
CA VAL A 103 -3.52 -2.09 -21.09
C VAL A 103 -3.86 -3.57 -21.29
N GLY A 104 -4.84 -4.09 -20.54
CA GLY A 104 -5.33 -5.47 -20.65
C GLY A 104 -4.89 -6.40 -19.51
N ASP A 105 -4.21 -5.90 -18.47
CA ASP A 105 -3.92 -6.72 -17.28
C ASP A 105 -5.19 -7.03 -16.47
N PRO A 106 -5.20 -8.10 -15.65
CA PRO A 106 -6.35 -8.44 -14.81
C PRO A 106 -6.63 -7.43 -13.69
N TYR A 107 -5.64 -6.63 -13.30
CA TYR A 107 -5.71 -5.64 -12.22
C TYR A 107 -4.64 -4.57 -12.42
N CYS A 108 -4.78 -3.44 -11.72
CA CYS A 108 -3.70 -2.46 -11.63
C CYS A 108 -2.80 -2.83 -10.46
N GLU A 109 -1.49 -2.81 -10.64
CA GLU A 109 -0.51 -3.08 -9.58
C GLU A 109 0.46 -1.92 -9.47
N MET A 110 0.54 -1.34 -8.28
CA MET A 110 1.38 -0.21 -7.97
C MET A 110 2.49 -0.63 -7.01
N LEU A 111 3.70 -0.20 -7.32
CA LEU A 111 4.90 -0.39 -6.51
C LEU A 111 5.36 0.98 -6.01
N PHE A 112 5.60 1.10 -4.71
CA PHE A 112 6.14 2.29 -4.08
C PHE A 112 7.43 1.95 -3.33
N CYS A 113 8.50 2.69 -3.60
CA CYS A 113 9.81 2.52 -2.96
C CYS A 113 10.04 3.66 -1.97
N ILE A 114 10.36 3.35 -0.70
CA ILE A 114 10.60 4.31 0.42
C ILE A 114 12.08 4.50 0.77
#